data_AF-A0AAW4VRD8-F1
#
_entry.id   AF-A0AAW4VRD8-F1
#
_cell.length_a   1.000
_cell.length_b   1.000
_cell.length_c   1.000
_cell.angle_alpha   90.00
_cell.angle_beta   90.00
_cell.angle_gamma   90.00
#
_symmetry.space_group_name_H-M   'P 1'
#
loop_
_entity.id
_entity.type
_entity.pdbx_description
1 polymer ?
#
loop_
_entity_poly.entity_id
_entity_poly.type
_entity_poly.pdbx_seq_one_letter_code
_entity_poly.pdbx_strand_id
1 'polypeptide(L)'
;MKNFEAYEEKIKELNYNFAIKNDECVRCINICERCEFISNPFGSCPQNKTKWLYKEYIEPKPKVKIPLATKYFLESLNDKYEWIAKDEDGAVWCYKFKPEKYTQDNNKRWTVYGRGNIAGFRDVFKKEIFDFLSWEDEEPTNIKELLENCEVIEDE
;
A
#
# COMPACT_ATOMS: atom_id res chain seq x y z
N MET A 1 1.82 18.46 -10.31
CA MET A 1 2.29 19.55 -9.42
C MET A 1 3.67 19.17 -8.96
N LYS A 2 4.55 20.11 -8.68
CA LYS A 2 5.89 19.79 -8.17
C LYS A 2 5.90 19.66 -6.65
N ASN A 3 6.90 18.99 -6.11
CA ASN A 3 7.08 18.87 -4.66
C ASN A 3 7.14 20.24 -3.96
N PHE A 4 7.71 21.28 -4.59
CA PHE A 4 7.74 22.61 -3.97
C PHE A 4 6.33 23.20 -3.76
N GLU A 5 5.37 22.87 -4.62
CA GLU A 5 3.97 23.30 -4.51
C GLU A 5 3.26 22.46 -3.45
N ALA A 6 3.45 21.14 -3.48
CA ALA A 6 2.77 20.20 -2.58
C ALA A 6 3.22 20.36 -1.11
N TYR A 7 4.50 20.68 -0.87
CA TYR A 7 5.09 20.73 0.47
C TYR A 7 5.36 22.16 0.96
N GLU A 8 4.86 23.20 0.28
CA GLU A 8 5.19 24.60 0.58
C GLU A 8 4.94 24.96 2.05
N GLU A 9 3.73 24.70 2.56
CA GLU A 9 3.34 25.00 3.94
C GLU A 9 4.19 24.22 4.94
N LYS A 10 4.43 22.93 4.67
CA LYS A 10 5.23 22.08 5.56
C LYS A 10 6.68 22.54 5.63
N ILE A 11 7.27 22.91 4.50
CA ILE A 11 8.66 23.41 4.45
C ILE A 11 8.78 24.74 5.20
N LYS A 12 7.78 25.63 5.09
CA LYS A 12 7.71 26.89 5.85
C LYS A 12 7.62 26.63 7.35
N GLU A 13 6.76 25.69 7.80
CA GLU A 13 6.66 25.26 9.20
C GLU A 13 8.01 24.73 9.75
N LEU A 14 8.76 24.06 8.90
CA LEU A 14 10.09 23.53 9.20
C LEU A 14 11.22 24.58 9.09
N ASN A 15 10.89 25.86 8.88
CA ASN A 15 11.83 26.97 8.66
C ASN A 15 12.84 26.67 7.55
N TYR A 16 12.37 26.08 6.45
CA TYR A 16 13.17 25.68 5.28
C TYR A 16 14.27 24.64 5.58
N ASN A 17 14.35 24.15 6.82
CA ASN A 17 15.32 23.17 7.26
C ASN A 17 14.67 21.78 7.36
N PHE A 18 14.43 21.18 6.19
CA PHE A 18 13.74 19.90 6.05
C PHE A 18 14.65 18.77 5.55
N ALA A 19 14.20 17.53 5.76
CA ALA A 19 14.74 16.29 5.24
C ALA A 19 13.58 15.40 4.79
N ILE A 20 13.84 14.45 3.89
CA ILE A 20 12.89 13.38 3.56
C ILE A 20 13.39 12.08 4.16
N LYS A 21 12.54 11.44 4.98
CA LYS A 21 12.82 10.17 5.64
C LYS A 21 11.58 9.29 5.54
N ASN A 22 11.74 8.07 5.03
CA ASN A 22 10.63 7.12 4.84
C ASN A 22 9.42 7.78 4.13
N ASP A 23 9.67 8.51 3.04
CA ASP A 23 8.65 9.27 2.29
C ASP A 23 8.01 10.47 3.02
N GLU A 24 8.47 10.83 4.23
CA GLU A 24 7.94 11.95 5.00
C GLU A 24 8.83 13.19 5.01
N CYS A 25 8.22 14.37 4.89
CA CYS A 25 8.89 15.67 5.04
C CYS A 25 8.98 16.07 6.52
N VAL A 26 10.19 15.99 7.07
CA VAL A 26 10.48 16.20 8.51
C VAL A 26 11.56 17.25 8.74
N ARG A 27 11.68 17.75 9.98
CA ARG A 27 12.76 18.69 10.35
C ARG A 27 14.12 18.01 10.19
N CYS A 28 15.04 18.68 9.50
CA CYS A 28 16.42 18.23 9.42
C CYS A 28 17.16 18.56 10.73
N ILE A 29 17.52 17.52 11.48
CA ILE A 29 18.29 17.63 12.74
C ILE A 29 19.78 17.26 12.55
N ASN A 30 20.29 17.33 11.33
CA ASN A 30 21.65 16.93 10.94
C ASN A 30 22.00 15.45 11.19
N ILE A 31 20.99 14.61 11.46
CA ILE A 31 21.12 13.15 11.45
C ILE A 31 20.70 12.66 10.06
N CYS A 32 21.69 12.38 9.22
CA CYS A 32 21.48 11.98 7.83
C CYS A 32 21.14 10.49 7.64
N GLU A 33 21.08 9.71 8.72
CA GLU A 33 20.65 8.31 8.63
C GLU A 33 19.25 8.21 8.01
N ARG A 34 19.12 7.35 6.99
CA ARG A 34 17.91 7.13 6.18
C ARG A 34 17.34 8.41 5.54
N CYS A 35 18.17 9.44 5.35
CA CYS A 35 17.79 10.63 4.62
C CYS A 35 17.91 10.38 3.11
N GLU A 36 16.87 10.69 2.34
CA GLU A 36 16.93 10.54 0.88
C GLU A 36 17.97 11.46 0.24
N PHE A 37 18.29 12.59 0.88
CA PHE A 37 19.26 13.56 0.35
C PHE A 37 20.72 13.16 0.51
N ILE A 38 21.05 12.21 1.39
CA ILE A 38 22.41 11.65 1.49
C ILE A 38 22.58 10.41 0.59
N SER A 39 21.49 9.71 0.31
CA SER A 39 21.50 8.46 -0.45
C SER A 39 21.78 8.66 -1.95
N ASN A 40 21.84 9.91 -2.42
CA ASN A 40 22.15 10.23 -3.82
C ASN A 40 23.64 10.59 -3.97
N PRO A 41 24.46 9.74 -4.62
CA PRO A 41 25.90 9.96 -4.75
C PRO A 41 26.28 11.09 -5.73
N PHE A 42 25.32 11.67 -6.45
CA PHE A 42 25.56 12.65 -7.53
C PHE A 42 25.29 14.11 -7.14
N GLY A 43 25.41 14.48 -5.86
CA GLY A 43 25.28 15.87 -5.43
C GLY A 43 25.40 16.09 -3.93
N SER A 44 25.65 17.35 -3.54
CA SER A 44 25.59 17.77 -2.14
C SER A 44 24.14 17.81 -1.63
N CYS A 45 23.94 17.80 -0.31
CA CYS A 45 22.60 17.86 0.30
C CYS A 45 21.75 19.05 -0.23
N PRO A 46 22.28 20.29 -0.35
CA PRO A 46 21.54 21.39 -0.98
C PRO A 46 21.15 21.12 -2.45
N GLN A 47 22.04 20.54 -3.25
CA GLN A 47 21.74 20.18 -4.64
C GLN A 47 20.63 19.12 -4.72
N ASN A 48 20.67 18.12 -3.84
CA ASN A 48 19.67 17.06 -3.78
C ASN A 48 18.30 17.58 -3.31
N LYS A 49 18.28 18.52 -2.35
CA LYS A 49 17.06 19.25 -1.96
C LYS A 49 16.44 20.00 -3.13
N THR A 50 17.24 20.78 -3.86
CA THR A 50 16.76 21.51 -5.04
C THR A 50 16.21 20.53 -6.08
N LYS A 51 16.95 19.47 -6.43
CA LYS A 51 16.48 18.44 -7.37
C LYS A 51 15.14 17.84 -6.92
N TRP A 52 14.98 17.52 -5.64
CA TRP A 52 13.74 16.96 -5.09
C TRP A 52 12.55 17.92 -5.19
N LEU A 53 12.75 19.22 -4.89
CA LEU A 53 11.69 20.24 -5.00
C LEU A 53 11.11 20.36 -6.41
N TYR A 54 11.93 20.12 -7.44
CA TYR A 54 11.54 20.21 -8.84
C TYR A 54 11.05 18.88 -9.44
N LYS A 55 11.06 17.77 -8.69
CA LYS A 55 10.40 16.52 -9.11
C LYS A 55 8.89 16.70 -9.12
N GLU A 56 8.22 15.96 -10.01
CA GLU A 56 6.77 15.80 -9.94
C GLU A 56 6.39 15.19 -8.59
N TYR A 57 5.38 15.78 -7.96
CA TYR A 57 4.77 15.28 -6.74
C TYR A 57 4.01 14.00 -7.06
N ILE A 58 4.30 12.98 -6.29
CA ILE A 58 3.57 11.73 -6.28
C ILE A 58 2.79 11.74 -4.97
N GLU A 59 1.46 11.75 -5.07
CA GLU A 59 0.60 11.70 -3.89
C GLU A 59 0.87 10.41 -3.12
N PRO A 60 1.22 10.49 -1.81
CA PRO A 60 1.40 9.31 -0.99
C PRO A 60 0.08 8.53 -0.97
N LYS A 61 0.10 7.30 -1.51
CA LYS A 61 -1.04 6.40 -1.34
C LYS A 61 -1.16 6.08 0.15
N PRO A 62 -2.35 6.18 0.75
CA PRO A 62 -2.57 5.72 2.12
C PRO A 62 -2.06 4.27 2.24
N LYS A 63 -1.16 4.03 3.19
CA LYS A 63 -0.66 2.67 3.42
C LYS A 63 -1.78 1.84 4.02
N VAL A 64 -2.05 0.69 3.42
CA VAL A 64 -3.00 -0.26 3.97
C VAL A 64 -2.36 -0.93 5.16
N LYS A 65 -2.98 -0.80 6.34
CA LYS A 65 -2.50 -1.46 7.56
C LYS A 65 -2.90 -2.91 7.53
N ILE A 66 -1.92 -3.81 7.61
CA ILE A 66 -2.16 -5.26 7.67
C ILE A 66 -1.41 -5.89 8.84
N PRO A 67 -2.00 -6.89 9.52
CA PRO A 67 -1.30 -7.74 10.48
C PRO A 67 -0.03 -8.39 9.92
N LEU A 68 0.96 -8.63 10.79
CA LEU A 68 2.18 -9.36 10.40
C LEU A 68 1.84 -10.77 9.88
N ALA A 69 0.89 -11.46 10.51
CA ALA A 69 0.40 -12.75 10.05
C ALA A 69 -0.16 -12.69 8.61
N THR A 70 -0.91 -11.64 8.29
CA THR A 70 -1.47 -11.41 6.95
C THR A 70 -0.39 -11.22 5.91
N LYS A 71 0.66 -10.44 6.23
CA LYS A 71 1.80 -10.27 5.34
C LYS A 71 2.46 -11.61 4.99
N TYR A 72 2.80 -12.42 6.00
CA TYR A 72 3.42 -13.73 5.76
C TYR A 72 2.51 -14.68 4.98
N PHE A 73 1.21 -14.67 5.27
CA PHE A 73 0.24 -15.44 4.51
C PHE A 73 0.26 -15.06 3.02
N LEU A 74 0.17 -13.76 2.71
CA LEU A 74 0.15 -13.26 1.34
C LEU A 74 1.47 -13.55 0.61
N GLU A 75 2.62 -13.38 1.26
CA GLU A 75 3.94 -13.71 0.72
C GLU A 75 4.14 -15.22 0.47
N SER A 76 3.36 -16.07 1.15
CA SER A 76 3.42 -17.53 1.00
C SER A 76 2.47 -18.08 -0.07
N LEU A 77 1.64 -17.24 -0.68
CA LEU A 77 0.77 -17.65 -1.77
C LEU A 77 1.57 -18.04 -3.00
N ASN A 78 1.04 -18.97 -3.79
CA ASN A 78 1.63 -19.27 -5.09
C ASN A 78 1.50 -18.05 -6.02
N ASP A 79 2.59 -17.66 -6.69
CA ASP A 79 2.68 -16.50 -7.61
C ASP A 79 1.58 -16.44 -8.68
N LYS A 80 0.89 -17.55 -8.97
CA LYS A 80 -0.25 -17.56 -9.87
C LYS A 80 -1.47 -16.80 -9.35
N TYR A 81 -1.54 -16.47 -8.07
CA TYR A 81 -2.63 -15.70 -7.47
C TYR A 81 -2.21 -14.24 -7.33
N GLU A 82 -2.85 -13.37 -8.09
CA GLU A 82 -2.50 -11.95 -8.18
C GLU A 82 -3.48 -11.05 -7.40
N TRP A 83 -4.67 -11.57 -7.10
CA TRP A 83 -5.78 -10.79 -6.54
C TRP A 83 -6.36 -11.47 -5.30
N ILE A 84 -6.84 -10.66 -4.35
CA ILE A 84 -7.58 -11.10 -3.17
C ILE A 84 -8.82 -10.23 -2.97
N ALA A 85 -9.93 -10.83 -2.55
CA ALA A 85 -11.16 -10.11 -2.29
C ALA A 85 -11.99 -10.80 -1.20
N LYS A 86 -12.87 -10.02 -0.55
CA LYS A 86 -13.81 -10.48 0.47
C LYS A 86 -15.24 -10.39 -0.05
N ASP A 87 -15.96 -11.50 0.01
CA ASP A 87 -17.38 -11.59 -0.35
C ASP A 87 -18.27 -10.94 0.72
N GLU A 88 -19.55 -10.71 0.40
CA GLU A 88 -20.53 -10.13 1.34
C GLU A 88 -20.70 -10.99 2.61
N ASP A 89 -20.57 -12.32 2.49
CA ASP A 89 -20.66 -13.25 3.60
C ASP A 89 -19.38 -13.36 4.46
N GLY A 90 -18.35 -12.59 4.09
CA GLY A 90 -17.04 -12.55 4.74
C GLY A 90 -16.05 -13.62 4.28
N ALA A 91 -16.40 -14.44 3.29
CA ALA A 91 -15.43 -15.38 2.70
C ALA A 91 -14.34 -14.62 1.94
N VAL A 92 -13.08 -15.04 2.12
CA VAL A 92 -11.92 -14.44 1.44
C VAL A 92 -11.38 -15.41 0.40
N TRP A 93 -11.13 -14.88 -0.79
CA TRP A 93 -10.71 -15.66 -1.95
C TRP A 93 -9.52 -15.02 -2.65
N CYS A 94 -8.62 -15.88 -3.13
CA CYS A 94 -7.50 -15.51 -3.98
C CYS A 94 -7.79 -15.93 -5.43
N TYR A 95 -7.46 -15.05 -6.37
CA TYR A 95 -7.75 -15.22 -7.80
C TYR A 95 -6.49 -15.02 -8.64
N LYS A 96 -6.35 -15.85 -9.68
CA LYS A 96 -5.34 -15.62 -10.72
C LYS A 96 -5.65 -14.39 -11.58
N PHE A 97 -6.91 -14.23 -11.95
CA PHE A 97 -7.37 -13.13 -12.78
C PHE A 97 -8.16 -12.14 -11.93
N LYS A 98 -8.16 -10.87 -12.33
CA LYS A 98 -8.93 -9.82 -11.64
C LYS A 98 -10.41 -10.24 -11.57
N PRO A 99 -11.00 -10.45 -10.38
CA PRO A 99 -12.40 -10.78 -10.25
C PRO A 99 -13.29 -9.54 -10.42
N GLU A 100 -14.57 -9.78 -10.67
CA GLU A 100 -15.62 -8.75 -10.75
C GLU A 100 -16.71 -9.05 -9.72
N LYS A 101 -17.40 -7.99 -9.26
CA LYS A 101 -18.56 -8.16 -8.38
C LYS A 101 -19.69 -8.86 -9.13
N TYR A 102 -20.22 -9.90 -8.51
CA TYR A 102 -21.45 -10.57 -8.89
C TYR A 102 -22.53 -10.22 -7.88
N THR A 103 -23.62 -9.60 -8.35
CA THR A 103 -24.69 -9.05 -7.48
C THR A 103 -26.09 -9.46 -7.92
N GLN A 104 -26.20 -10.41 -8.86
CA GLN A 104 -27.46 -10.75 -9.52
C GLN A 104 -28.38 -11.67 -8.70
N ASP A 105 -27.87 -12.32 -7.65
CA ASP A 105 -28.62 -13.20 -6.77
C ASP A 105 -28.37 -12.87 -5.29
N ASN A 106 -28.93 -13.69 -4.39
CA ASN A 106 -28.71 -13.58 -2.94
C ASN A 106 -27.29 -14.02 -2.50
N ASN A 107 -26.38 -14.29 -3.45
CA ASN A 107 -25.03 -14.77 -3.21
C ASN A 107 -24.03 -13.77 -3.79
N LYS A 108 -24.02 -12.56 -3.21
CA LYS A 108 -23.13 -11.49 -3.64
C LYS A 108 -21.68 -11.85 -3.32
N ARG A 109 -20.85 -11.86 -4.37
CA ARG A 109 -19.47 -12.37 -4.29
C ARG A 109 -18.59 -11.82 -5.39
N TRP A 110 -17.29 -12.02 -5.25
CA TRP A 110 -16.31 -11.79 -6.30
C TRP A 110 -16.17 -13.04 -7.18
N THR A 111 -16.18 -12.86 -8.50
CA THR A 111 -16.12 -13.97 -9.45
C THR A 111 -15.28 -13.66 -10.68
N VAL A 112 -14.78 -14.72 -11.31
CA VAL A 112 -14.06 -14.69 -12.59
C VAL A 112 -14.85 -15.41 -13.70
N TYR A 113 -16.15 -15.62 -13.49
CA TYR A 113 -17.08 -16.25 -14.45
C TYR A 113 -16.52 -17.55 -15.09
N GLY A 114 -15.95 -18.43 -14.26
CA GLY A 114 -15.39 -19.71 -14.70
C GLY A 114 -13.97 -19.65 -15.27
N ARG A 115 -13.30 -18.49 -15.23
CA ARG A 115 -11.91 -18.35 -15.70
C ARG A 115 -10.91 -18.55 -14.57
N GLY A 116 -10.06 -19.57 -14.69
CA GLY A 116 -8.81 -19.65 -13.94
C GLY A 116 -8.87 -20.31 -12.57
N ASN A 117 -7.81 -20.10 -11.80
CA ASN A 117 -7.62 -20.70 -10.48
C ASN A 117 -8.23 -19.80 -9.41
N ILE A 118 -9.08 -20.38 -8.57
CA ILE A 118 -9.68 -19.75 -7.40
C ILE A 118 -9.31 -20.62 -6.20
N ALA A 119 -8.88 -19.99 -5.11
CA ALA A 119 -8.68 -20.65 -3.82
C ALA A 119 -9.39 -19.83 -2.75
N GLY A 120 -10.18 -20.49 -1.91
CA GLY A 120 -10.91 -19.84 -0.83
C GLY A 120 -10.47 -20.35 0.52
N PHE A 121 -10.55 -19.46 1.51
CA PHE A 121 -10.24 -19.78 2.89
C PHE A 121 -11.46 -19.41 3.72
N ARG A 122 -12.38 -20.35 3.89
CA ARG A 122 -13.55 -20.17 4.75
C ARG A 122 -13.26 -20.78 6.12
N ASP A 123 -13.34 -19.97 7.16
CA ASP A 123 -13.17 -20.38 8.56
C ASP A 123 -11.82 -21.08 8.87
N VAL A 124 -10.81 -20.89 8.02
CA VAL A 124 -9.44 -21.38 8.24
C VAL A 124 -8.65 -20.41 9.12
N PHE A 125 -8.91 -19.11 8.95
CA PHE A 125 -8.24 -18.04 9.67
C PHE A 125 -9.24 -17.20 10.46
N LYS A 126 -8.74 -16.54 11.51
CA LYS A 126 -9.44 -15.45 12.20
C LYS A 126 -9.88 -14.41 11.17
N LYS A 127 -11.14 -13.95 11.23
CA LYS A 127 -11.68 -13.02 10.20
C LYS A 127 -10.94 -11.68 10.21
N GLU A 128 -10.46 -11.30 11.38
CA GLU A 128 -9.80 -10.03 11.69
C GLU A 128 -8.52 -9.83 10.87
N ILE A 129 -7.84 -10.92 10.47
CA ILE A 129 -6.59 -10.81 9.69
C ILE A 129 -6.84 -10.24 8.27
N PHE A 130 -8.09 -10.26 7.82
CA PHE A 130 -8.50 -9.75 6.52
C PHE A 130 -9.41 -8.52 6.63
N ASP A 131 -9.48 -7.83 7.78
CA ASP A 131 -10.38 -6.66 7.96
C ASP A 131 -10.03 -5.45 7.08
N PHE A 132 -8.83 -5.43 6.50
CA PHE A 132 -8.47 -4.45 5.47
C PHE A 132 -9.25 -4.63 4.16
N LEU A 133 -9.92 -5.77 3.95
CA LEU A 133 -10.80 -6.05 2.80
C LEU A 133 -12.26 -5.84 3.19
N SER A 134 -13.02 -5.23 2.29
CA SER A 134 -14.46 -5.03 2.41
C SER A 134 -15.20 -5.45 1.15
N TRP A 135 -16.42 -5.97 1.32
CA TRP A 135 -17.33 -6.15 0.19
C TRP A 135 -17.68 -4.80 -0.48
N GLU A 136 -17.64 -3.70 0.27
CA GLU A 136 -17.91 -2.36 -0.26
C GLU A 136 -16.79 -1.82 -1.14
N ASP A 137 -15.59 -2.44 -1.15
CA ASP A 137 -14.48 -2.03 -1.99
C ASP A 137 -14.89 -2.03 -3.47
N GLU A 138 -14.65 -0.94 -4.19
CA GLU A 138 -15.06 -0.82 -5.61
C GLU A 138 -14.34 -1.85 -6.50
N GLU A 139 -13.11 -2.20 -6.14
CA GLU A 139 -12.19 -3.03 -6.91
C GLU A 139 -11.56 -4.09 -5.99
N PRO A 140 -11.19 -5.28 -6.51
CA PRO A 140 -10.48 -6.28 -5.73
C PRO A 140 -9.04 -5.81 -5.47
N THR A 141 -8.42 -6.35 -4.43
CA THR A 141 -7.07 -5.94 -4.05
C THR A 141 -6.02 -6.72 -4.83
N ASN A 142 -5.10 -6.01 -5.49
CA ASN A 142 -3.90 -6.62 -6.08
C ASN A 142 -2.89 -6.92 -4.97
N ILE A 143 -2.46 -8.18 -4.86
CA ILE A 143 -1.62 -8.65 -3.75
C ILE A 143 -0.23 -8.00 -3.80
N LYS A 144 0.34 -7.86 -5.01
CA LYS A 144 1.67 -7.27 -5.18
C LYS A 144 1.67 -5.78 -4.82
N GLU A 145 0.69 -5.03 -5.35
CA GLU A 145 0.56 -3.61 -5.04
C GLU A 145 0.29 -3.37 -3.55
N LEU A 146 -0.51 -4.25 -2.92
CA LEU A 146 -0.73 -4.21 -1.47
C LEU A 146 0.58 -4.42 -0.71
N LEU A 147 1.35 -5.46 -1.01
CA LEU A 147 2.60 -5.75 -0.30
C LEU A 147 3.64 -4.64 -0.48
N GLU A 148 3.69 -3.99 -1.63
CA GLU A 148 4.55 -2.83 -1.90
C GLU A 148 4.12 -1.56 -1.14
N ASN A 149 2.83 -1.43 -0.80
CA ASN A 149 2.25 -0.22 -0.20
C ASN A 149 1.58 -0.45 1.17
N CYS A 150 1.90 -1.54 1.87
CA CYS A 150 1.33 -1.82 3.19
C CYS A 150 2.19 -1.25 4.34
N GLU A 151 1.53 -1.00 5.47
CA GLU A 151 2.15 -0.79 6.77
C GLU A 151 1.85 -2.03 7.62
N VAL A 152 2.89 -2.70 8.12
CA VAL A 152 2.73 -3.88 8.96
C VAL A 152 2.54 -3.44 10.40
N ILE A 153 1.43 -3.86 11.02
CA ILE A 153 1.18 -3.66 12.44
C ILE A 153 1.50 -4.96 13.20
N GLU A 154 2.11 -4.82 14.37
CA GLU A 154 2.34 -5.96 15.26
C GLU A 154 1.00 -6.43 15.82
N ASP A 155 0.81 -7.75 15.83
CA ASP A 155 -0.34 -8.39 16.46
C ASP A 155 -0.20 -8.23 17.98
N GLU A 156 -1.12 -7.52 18.64
CA GLU A 156 -1.22 -7.48 20.12
C GLU A 156 -1.54 -8.86 20.71
#